data_AF-A0A2V6N608-F1
#
_entry.id   AF-A0A2V6N608-F1
#
_cell.length_a   1.000
_cell.length_b   1.000
_cell.length_c   1.000
_cell.angle_alpha   90.00
_cell.angle_beta   90.00
_cell.angle_gamma   90.00
#
_symmetry.space_group_name_H-M   'P 1'
#
loop_
_entity.id
_entity.type
_entity.pdbx_description
1 polymer ?
#
loop_
_entity_poly.entity_id
_entity_poly.type
_entity_poly.pdbx_seq_one_letter_code
_entity_poly.pdbx_strand_id
1 'polypeptide(L)'
;MAIGLQRHPDHRKPNGDDGDARPIRLALLNGFELTNRGLHVDIPLSAQRLLAFLAFQERPLLRLHVAGNLWPDSPEARATANLRSSLWRAHQSTPKMIDAAGQHLRLAELVEVDVREVISLATRIVDDRSVGPNDFESAQQLIASTGDLLPDWYEDWVQFKREHLRQLRLHALEALCERLTRAGRYGMAVQSGLAAVAC
;
A
#
# COMPACT_ATOMS: atom_id res chain seq x y z
N MET A 1 3.10 -57.06 37.38
CA MET A 1 3.54 -55.91 38.20
C MET A 1 4.02 -54.83 37.24
N ALA A 2 3.47 -53.62 37.37
CA ALA A 2 3.38 -52.61 36.33
C ALA A 2 4.64 -51.74 36.18
N ILE A 3 5.01 -51.47 34.93
CA ILE A 3 6.05 -50.51 34.54
C ILE A 3 5.38 -49.12 34.51
N GLY A 4 5.72 -48.28 35.48
CA GLY A 4 5.15 -46.94 35.65
C GLY A 4 5.74 -45.93 34.67
N LEU A 5 4.84 -45.28 33.92
CA LEU A 5 5.11 -44.21 32.96
C LEU A 5 5.90 -43.04 33.57
N GLN A 6 6.94 -42.59 32.87
CA GLN A 6 7.53 -41.26 33.00
C GLN A 6 6.49 -40.19 32.69
N ARG A 7 6.18 -39.34 33.68
CA ARG A 7 5.42 -38.10 33.51
C ARG A 7 6.35 -37.02 32.96
N HIS A 8 6.12 -36.61 31.73
CA HIS A 8 6.71 -35.39 31.15
C HIS A 8 6.24 -34.16 31.94
N PRO A 9 7.12 -33.16 32.19
CA PRO A 9 6.69 -31.88 32.74
C PRO A 9 5.89 -31.10 31.69
N ASP A 10 4.64 -30.86 32.07
CA ASP A 10 3.59 -30.11 31.41
C ASP A 10 4.08 -28.71 30.96
N HIS A 11 4.44 -28.58 29.69
CA HIS A 11 4.62 -27.27 29.06
C HIS A 11 3.24 -26.67 28.80
N ARG A 12 2.71 -26.03 29.85
CA ARG A 12 1.53 -25.18 29.80
C ARG A 12 1.75 -24.09 28.74
N LYS A 13 1.22 -24.30 27.54
CA LYS A 13 1.13 -23.27 26.50
C LYS A 13 0.38 -22.07 27.08
N PRO A 14 0.89 -20.84 26.96
CA PRO A 14 0.06 -19.68 27.21
C PRO A 14 -0.98 -19.60 26.09
N ASN A 15 -2.20 -19.98 26.42
CA ASN A 15 -3.40 -19.62 25.68
C ASN A 15 -3.81 -18.22 26.18
N GLY A 16 -3.98 -17.27 25.27
CA GLY A 16 -4.62 -15.99 25.56
C GLY A 16 -3.90 -14.77 24.98
N ASP A 17 -4.05 -14.55 23.67
CA ASP A 17 -4.80 -13.42 23.10
C ASP A 17 -4.51 -13.34 21.59
N ASP A 18 -5.13 -14.22 20.80
CA ASP A 18 -5.12 -14.14 19.32
C ASP A 18 -6.33 -13.30 18.85
N GLY A 19 -6.57 -12.20 19.57
CA GLY A 19 -7.59 -11.21 19.28
C GLY A 19 -6.98 -10.03 18.52
N ASP A 20 -7.31 -9.92 17.23
CA ASP A 20 -7.26 -8.67 16.48
C ASP A 20 -5.85 -8.10 16.19
N ALA A 21 -4.96 -8.91 15.60
CA ALA A 21 -3.77 -8.40 14.93
C ALA A 21 -4.13 -7.73 13.60
N ARG A 22 -5.01 -6.74 13.62
CA ARG A 22 -5.26 -5.88 12.46
C ARG A 22 -3.95 -5.14 12.12
N PRO A 23 -3.41 -5.30 10.91
CA PRO A 23 -2.15 -4.70 10.51
C PRO A 23 -2.25 -3.17 10.47
N ILE A 24 -1.09 -2.50 10.42
CA ILE A 24 -1.06 -1.06 10.16
C ILE A 24 -1.41 -0.87 8.70
N ARG A 25 -2.44 -0.07 8.40
CA ARG A 25 -2.89 0.19 7.04
C ARG A 25 -2.73 1.66 6.69
N LEU A 26 -2.09 1.89 5.55
CA LEU A 26 -1.92 3.18 4.92
C LEU A 26 -2.79 3.23 3.66
N ALA A 27 -3.86 4.02 3.71
CA ALA A 27 -4.66 4.31 2.53
C ALA A 27 -4.21 5.62 1.89
N LEU A 28 -4.00 5.59 0.58
CA LEU A 28 -3.59 6.73 -0.24
C LEU A 28 -4.60 7.04 -1.36
N LEU A 29 -5.53 6.12 -1.62
CA LEU A 29 -6.67 6.35 -2.51
C LEU A 29 -7.73 7.17 -1.77
N ASN A 30 -8.28 8.19 -2.44
CA ASN A 30 -9.26 9.13 -1.89
C ASN A 30 -8.75 10.05 -0.75
N GLY A 31 -7.48 9.96 -0.38
CA GLY A 31 -6.89 10.78 0.68
C GLY A 31 -5.79 10.04 1.41
N PHE A 32 -5.11 10.75 2.32
CA PHE A 32 -4.17 10.11 3.24
C PHE A 32 -4.93 9.66 4.48
N GLU A 33 -4.91 8.36 4.77
CA GLU A 33 -5.43 7.81 6.01
C GLU A 33 -4.47 6.75 6.56
N LEU A 34 -4.16 6.86 7.85
CA LEU A 34 -3.36 5.88 8.56
C LEU A 34 -4.20 5.26 9.66
N THR A 35 -4.31 3.94 9.67
CA THR A 35 -4.96 3.20 10.75
C THR A 35 -3.99 2.20 11.37
N ASN A 36 -4.06 2.05 12.69
CA ASN A 36 -3.32 1.05 13.45
C ASN A 36 -4.34 0.24 14.25
N ARG A 37 -4.43 -1.05 13.98
CA ARG A 37 -5.47 -1.93 14.54
C ARG A 37 -6.90 -1.38 14.34
N GLY A 38 -7.14 -0.79 13.17
CA GLY A 38 -8.43 -0.18 12.81
C GLY A 38 -8.74 1.17 13.46
N LEU A 39 -7.84 1.73 14.27
CA LEU A 39 -7.98 3.07 14.83
C LEU A 39 -7.22 4.09 13.98
N HIS A 40 -7.85 5.21 13.65
CA HIS A 40 -7.16 6.31 12.96
C HIS A 40 -6.01 6.86 13.79
N VAL A 41 -4.89 7.13 13.12
CA VAL A 41 -3.71 7.73 13.72
C VAL A 41 -3.45 9.09 13.08
N ASP A 42 -3.62 10.14 13.88
CA ASP A 42 -3.28 11.49 13.47
C ASP A 42 -1.77 11.68 13.43
N ILE A 43 -1.25 12.01 12.25
CA ILE A 43 0.17 12.33 12.09
C ILE A 43 0.37 13.66 11.35
N PRO A 44 1.43 14.42 11.68
CA PRO A 44 1.72 15.68 11.01
C PRO A 44 1.98 15.51 9.51
N LEU A 45 1.60 16.50 8.70
CA LEU A 45 1.74 16.46 7.24
C LEU A 45 3.15 16.09 6.74
N SER A 46 4.20 16.53 7.45
CA SER A 46 5.58 16.17 7.08
C SER A 46 5.88 14.67 7.22
N ALA A 47 5.24 14.00 8.19
CA ALA A 47 5.32 12.56 8.35
C ALA A 47 4.41 11.84 7.35
N GLN A 48 3.22 12.38 7.06
CA GLN A 48 2.35 11.87 5.98
C GLN A 48 3.12 11.81 4.66
N ARG A 49 3.77 12.93 4.28
CA ARG A 49 4.57 13.03 3.04
C ARG A 49 5.65 11.98 2.95
N LEU A 50 6.37 11.78 4.05
CA LEU A 50 7.41 10.76 4.12
C LEU A 50 6.84 9.34 3.93
N LEU A 51 5.75 9.00 4.61
CA LEU A 51 5.12 7.68 4.49
C LEU A 51 4.57 7.44 3.08
N ALA A 52 3.83 8.41 2.54
CA ALA A 52 3.29 8.33 1.18
C ALA A 52 4.41 8.17 0.16
N PHE A 53 5.49 8.95 0.26
CA PHE A 53 6.62 8.84 -0.65
C PHE A 53 7.30 7.46 -0.58
N LEU A 54 7.51 6.91 0.62
CA LEU A 54 8.08 5.58 0.82
C LEU A 54 7.13 4.45 0.38
N ALA A 55 5.81 4.67 0.42
CA ALA A 55 4.82 3.70 -0.01
C ALA A 55 4.96 3.35 -1.50
N PHE A 56 5.43 4.27 -2.34
CA PHE A 56 5.67 4.03 -3.76
C PHE A 56 7.02 3.39 -4.09
N GLN A 57 7.81 3.02 -3.08
CA GLN A 57 9.16 2.52 -3.25
C GLN A 57 9.20 1.03 -2.93
N GLU A 58 9.69 0.23 -3.88
CA GLU A 58 9.85 -1.21 -3.73
C GLU A 58 11.17 -1.58 -3.04
N ARG A 59 12.11 -0.64 -2.97
CA ARG A 59 13.46 -0.84 -2.43
C ARG A 59 13.79 0.18 -1.34
N PRO A 60 14.74 -0.14 -0.45
CA PRO A 60 15.30 0.85 0.47
C PRO A 60 15.94 2.02 -0.27
N LEU A 61 15.71 3.23 0.23
CA LEU A 61 16.24 4.48 -0.34
C LEU A 61 17.21 5.17 0.59
N LEU A 62 18.21 5.84 0.03
CA LEU A 62 19.12 6.69 0.79
C LEU A 62 18.37 7.86 1.44
N ARG A 63 18.67 8.16 2.71
CA ARG A 63 18.13 9.32 3.44
C ARG A 63 18.31 10.61 2.65
N LEU A 64 19.48 10.82 2.07
CA LEU A 64 19.78 12.01 1.29
C LEU A 64 18.86 12.13 0.06
N HIS A 65 18.59 11.02 -0.62
CA HIS A 65 17.68 10.99 -1.77
C HIS A 65 16.23 11.30 -1.35
N VAL A 66 15.76 10.71 -0.25
CA VAL A 66 14.42 10.99 0.30
C VAL A 66 14.30 12.46 0.70
N ALA A 67 15.32 13.02 1.36
CA ALA A 67 15.34 14.43 1.75
C ALA A 67 15.25 15.36 0.53
N GLY A 68 16.05 15.12 -0.51
CA GLY A 68 16.05 15.93 -1.73
C GLY A 68 14.72 15.91 -2.49
N ASN A 69 14.01 14.77 -2.50
CA ASN A 69 12.70 14.66 -3.16
C ASN A 69 11.58 15.34 -2.37
N LEU A 70 11.58 15.22 -1.04
CA LEU A 70 10.52 15.77 -0.20
C LEU A 70 10.66 17.27 0.07
N TRP A 71 11.88 17.81 -0.04
CA TRP A 71 12.17 19.23 0.17
C TRP A 71 13.11 19.77 -0.93
N PRO A 72 12.67 19.78 -2.21
CA PRO A 72 13.53 20.16 -3.34
C PRO A 72 13.99 21.62 -3.26
N ASP A 73 13.17 22.51 -2.70
CA ASP A 73 13.48 23.94 -2.58
C ASP A 73 14.35 24.30 -1.36
N SER A 74 14.79 23.30 -0.60
CA SER A 74 15.61 23.51 0.60
C SER A 74 17.08 23.16 0.35
N PRO A 75 18.03 23.93 0.91
CA PRO A 75 19.42 23.51 0.96
C PRO A 75 19.56 22.14 1.61
N GLU A 76 20.53 21.33 1.15
CA GLU A 76 20.70 19.93 1.56
C GLU A 76 20.71 19.73 3.10
N ALA A 77 21.44 20.58 3.83
CA ALA A 77 21.50 20.52 5.29
C ALA A 77 20.11 20.71 5.94
N ARG A 78 19.29 21.61 5.38
CA ARG A 78 17.92 21.86 5.85
C ARG A 78 16.98 20.72 5.45
N ALA A 79 17.09 20.20 4.23
CA ALA A 79 16.31 19.03 3.79
C ALA A 79 16.57 17.81 4.69
N THR A 80 17.84 17.55 5.03
CA THR A 80 18.23 16.48 5.95
C THR A 80 17.69 16.69 7.37
N ALA A 81 17.71 17.92 7.87
CA ALA A 81 17.12 18.26 9.18
C ALA A 81 15.58 18.07 9.19
N ASN A 82 14.90 18.43 8.09
CA ASN A 82 13.47 18.23 7.92
C ASN A 82 13.12 16.74 7.85
N LEU A 83 13.93 15.93 7.15
CA LEU A 83 13.78 14.48 7.12
C LEU A 83 13.87 13.87 8.51
N ARG A 84 14.90 14.24 9.27
CA ARG A 84 15.08 13.75 10.65
C ARG A 84 13.88 14.10 11.53
N SER A 85 13.37 15.32 11.42
CA SER A 85 12.19 15.77 12.17
C SER A 85 10.94 14.98 11.78
N SER A 86 10.76 14.69 10.49
CA SER A 86 9.61 13.92 9.99
C SER A 86 9.67 12.46 10.41
N LEU A 87 10.86 11.83 10.37
CA LEU A 87 11.10 10.49 10.88
C LEU A 87 10.77 10.39 12.38
N TRP A 88 11.23 11.36 13.17
CA TRP A 88 10.97 11.39 14.61
C TRP A 88 9.48 11.52 14.95
N ARG A 89 8.74 12.35 14.19
CA ARG A 89 7.27 12.47 14.35
C ARG A 89 6.53 11.22 13.91
N ALA A 90 6.92 10.61 12.79
CA ALA A 90 6.35 9.35 12.33
C ALA A 90 6.55 8.24 13.38
N HIS A 91 7.75 8.12 13.93
CA HIS A 91 8.08 7.14 14.95
C HIS A 91 7.29 7.33 16.25
N GLN A 92 7.04 8.57 16.68
CA GLN A 92 6.23 8.84 17.87
C GLN A 92 4.76 8.48 17.70
N SER A 93 4.23 8.63 16.48
CA SER A 93 2.81 8.41 16.24
C SER A 93 2.50 6.91 16.13
N THR A 94 3.29 6.19 15.34
CA THR A 94 3.20 4.73 15.24
C THR A 94 4.60 4.15 15.09
N PRO A 95 5.17 3.55 16.16
CA PRO A 95 6.44 2.86 16.08
C PRO A 95 6.41 1.75 15.02
N LYS A 96 7.56 1.47 14.39
CA LYS A 96 7.76 0.40 13.40
C LYS A 96 7.08 0.58 12.02
N MET A 97 6.62 1.78 11.66
CA MET A 97 6.16 2.05 10.28
C MET A 97 7.28 2.21 9.26
N ILE A 98 8.46 2.66 9.70
CA ILE A 98 9.59 2.95 8.83
C ILE A 98 10.79 2.17 9.37
N ASP A 99 11.35 1.30 8.53
CA ASP A 99 12.62 0.66 8.80
C ASP A 99 13.74 1.61 8.39
N ALA A 100 14.47 2.10 9.38
CA ALA A 100 15.62 2.97 9.19
C ALA A 100 16.93 2.21 9.49
N ALA A 101 17.51 1.59 8.47
CA ALA A 101 18.76 0.82 8.58
C ALA A 101 19.95 1.66 8.06
N GLY A 102 20.74 2.21 8.99
CA GLY A 102 21.86 3.09 8.64
C GLY A 102 21.41 4.29 7.82
N GLN A 103 21.94 4.42 6.59
CA GLN A 103 21.59 5.49 5.65
C GLN A 103 20.37 5.18 4.78
N HIS A 104 19.72 4.03 4.96
CA HIS A 104 18.57 3.63 4.16
C HIS A 104 17.26 3.75 4.94
N LEU A 105 16.20 4.09 4.22
CA LEU A 105 14.81 4.15 4.69
C LEU A 105 13.95 3.28 3.78
N ARG A 106 13.05 2.52 4.37
CA ARG A 106 11.93 1.88 3.66
C ARG A 106 10.68 1.92 4.53
N LEU A 107 9.52 1.86 3.91
CA LEU A 107 8.30 1.55 4.64
C LEU A 107 8.42 0.10 5.17
N ALA A 108 8.03 -0.13 6.41
CA ALA A 108 8.10 -1.46 7.01
C ALA A 108 7.13 -2.42 6.30
N GLU A 109 7.53 -3.69 6.19
CA GLU A 109 6.75 -4.73 5.48
C GLU A 109 5.39 -5.03 6.13
N LEU A 110 5.24 -4.71 7.42
CA LEU A 110 4.00 -4.85 8.17
C LEU A 110 2.93 -3.79 7.80
N VAL A 111 3.31 -2.76 7.03
CA VAL A 111 2.40 -1.68 6.62
C VAL A 111 1.74 -2.08 5.31
N GLU A 112 0.45 -2.38 5.37
CA GLU A 112 -0.37 -2.61 4.20
C GLU A 112 -0.67 -1.28 3.51
N VAL A 113 -0.57 -1.25 2.18
CA VAL A 113 -0.79 -0.05 1.38
C VAL A 113 -1.77 -0.36 0.27
N ASP A 114 -2.92 0.30 0.30
CA ASP A 114 -4.02 0.09 -0.66
C ASP A 114 -3.57 0.23 -2.13
N VAL A 115 -2.76 1.24 -2.44
CA VAL A 115 -2.31 1.48 -3.82
C VAL A 115 -1.34 0.39 -4.30
N ARG A 116 -0.59 -0.27 -3.41
CA ARG A 116 0.27 -1.40 -3.80
C ARG A 116 -0.56 -2.60 -4.23
N GLU A 117 -1.69 -2.84 -3.56
CA GLU A 117 -2.63 -3.90 -3.93
C GLU A 117 -3.22 -3.65 -5.31
N VAL A 118 -3.64 -2.41 -5.59
CA VAL A 118 -4.18 -2.01 -6.90
C VAL A 118 -3.13 -2.13 -7.99
N ILE A 119 -1.90 -1.65 -7.76
CA ILE A 119 -0.80 -1.77 -8.72
C ILE A 119 -0.50 -3.25 -9.01
N SER A 120 -0.35 -4.07 -7.96
CA SER A 120 -0.07 -5.50 -8.12
C SER A 120 -1.16 -6.24 -8.89
N LEU A 121 -2.44 -5.96 -8.59
CA LEU A 121 -3.57 -6.53 -9.32
C LEU A 121 -3.57 -6.11 -10.78
N ALA A 122 -3.46 -4.81 -11.04
CA ALA A 122 -3.51 -4.26 -12.40
C ALA A 122 -2.34 -4.77 -13.25
N THR A 123 -1.12 -4.80 -12.72
CA THR A 123 0.05 -5.35 -13.42
C THR A 123 -0.15 -6.81 -13.80
N ARG A 124 -0.63 -7.67 -12.88
CA ARG A 124 -0.90 -9.09 -13.19
C ARG A 124 -1.93 -9.26 -14.32
N ILE A 125 -2.96 -8.42 -14.35
CA ILE A 125 -4.00 -8.45 -15.39
C ILE A 125 -3.44 -8.02 -16.75
N VAL A 126 -2.58 -7.00 -16.76
CA VAL A 126 -1.96 -6.49 -17.99
C VAL A 126 -0.96 -7.50 -18.55
N ASP A 127 -0.17 -8.14 -17.69
CA ASP A 127 0.87 -9.09 -18.06
C ASP A 127 0.29 -10.43 -18.57
N ASP A 128 -0.82 -10.91 -17.99
CA ASP A 128 -1.50 -12.13 -18.41
C ASP A 128 -2.84 -11.82 -19.08
N ARG A 129 -2.90 -11.98 -20.41
CA ARG A 129 -4.12 -11.73 -21.21
C ARG A 129 -5.01 -12.97 -21.40
N SER A 130 -4.62 -14.11 -20.83
CA SER A 130 -5.42 -15.34 -20.89
C SER A 130 -6.72 -15.18 -20.11
N VAL A 131 -7.81 -15.84 -20.53
CA VAL A 131 -9.05 -15.80 -19.72
C VAL A 131 -8.81 -16.62 -18.45
N GLY A 132 -8.98 -15.97 -17.29
CA GLY A 132 -8.76 -16.57 -15.99
C GLY A 132 -10.06 -16.81 -15.24
N PRO A 133 -10.12 -17.79 -14.32
CA PRO A 133 -11.30 -18.02 -13.49
C PRO A 133 -11.61 -16.82 -12.57
N ASN A 134 -10.60 -16.00 -12.25
CA ASN A 134 -10.70 -14.89 -11.29
C ASN A 134 -11.01 -13.54 -11.97
N ASP A 135 -11.24 -13.49 -13.27
CA ASP A 135 -11.43 -12.23 -14.02
C ASP A 135 -12.61 -11.41 -13.48
N PHE A 136 -13.66 -12.10 -13.04
CA PHE A 136 -14.83 -11.47 -12.44
C PHE A 136 -14.50 -10.78 -11.11
N GLU A 137 -13.73 -11.44 -10.24
CA GLU A 137 -13.31 -10.89 -8.95
C GLU A 137 -12.31 -9.76 -9.12
N SER A 138 -11.29 -9.96 -9.97
CA SER A 138 -10.31 -8.94 -10.35
C SER A 138 -10.98 -7.67 -10.88
N ALA A 139 -12.01 -7.80 -11.73
CA ALA A 139 -12.79 -6.66 -12.21
C ALA A 139 -13.53 -5.94 -11.09
N GLN A 140 -14.26 -6.68 -10.23
CA GLN A 140 -14.94 -6.07 -9.08
C GLN A 140 -13.97 -5.32 -8.16
N GLN A 141 -12.80 -5.91 -7.87
CA GLN A 141 -11.81 -5.29 -6.99
C GLN A 141 -11.23 -4.00 -7.59
N LEU A 142 -10.89 -3.97 -8.89
CA LEU A 142 -10.42 -2.76 -9.56
C LEU A 142 -11.49 -1.65 -9.65
N ILE A 143 -12.75 -2.04 -9.87
CA ILE A 143 -13.90 -1.12 -9.90
C ILE A 143 -14.18 -0.57 -8.49
N ALA A 144 -14.08 -1.41 -7.46
CA ALA A 144 -14.27 -1.00 -6.07
C ALA A 144 -13.14 -0.09 -5.58
N SER A 145 -11.94 -0.20 -6.16
CA SER A 145 -10.79 0.65 -5.84
C SER A 145 -10.85 2.01 -6.54
N THR A 146 -12.04 2.49 -6.94
CA THR A 146 -12.25 3.81 -7.53
C THR A 146 -11.85 4.92 -6.56
N GLY A 147 -11.25 5.97 -7.12
CA GLY A 147 -10.71 7.06 -6.33
C GLY A 147 -9.39 7.60 -6.86
N ASP A 148 -9.20 8.89 -6.64
CA ASP A 148 -7.97 9.60 -6.98
C ASP A 148 -6.90 9.33 -5.95
N LEU A 149 -5.66 9.17 -6.42
CA LEU A 149 -4.52 9.08 -5.54
C LEU A 149 -4.23 10.46 -4.92
N LEU A 150 -4.32 10.56 -3.60
CA LEU A 150 -4.01 11.75 -2.79
C LEU A 150 -4.54 13.03 -3.46
N PRO A 151 -5.88 13.19 -3.63
CA PRO A 151 -6.48 14.23 -4.47
C PRO A 151 -6.01 15.64 -4.09
N ASP A 152 -5.85 15.90 -2.80
CA ASP A 152 -5.49 17.22 -2.25
C ASP A 152 -3.99 17.54 -2.28
N TRP A 153 -3.16 16.69 -2.88
CA TRP A 153 -1.70 16.85 -2.91
C TRP A 153 -1.23 17.29 -4.30
N TYR A 154 -0.57 18.45 -4.35
CA TYR A 154 -0.12 19.09 -5.60
C TYR A 154 1.36 18.89 -5.92
N GLU A 155 2.04 18.01 -5.19
CA GLU A 155 3.47 17.74 -5.39
C GLU A 155 3.70 17.00 -6.72
N ASP A 156 4.69 17.42 -7.50
CA ASP A 156 4.95 16.87 -8.85
C ASP A 156 5.09 15.34 -8.86
N TRP A 157 5.75 14.78 -7.83
CA TRP A 157 5.90 13.34 -7.70
C TRP A 157 4.55 12.63 -7.50
N VAL A 158 3.59 13.26 -6.81
CA VAL A 158 2.22 12.72 -6.64
C VAL A 158 1.49 12.76 -7.97
N GLN A 159 1.59 13.86 -8.71
CA GLN A 159 0.95 14.00 -10.03
C GLN A 159 1.42 12.91 -10.99
N PHE A 160 2.74 12.66 -11.04
CA PHE A 160 3.29 11.56 -11.82
C PHE A 160 2.76 10.19 -11.38
N LYS A 161 2.69 9.92 -10.06
CA LYS A 161 2.15 8.65 -9.54
C LYS A 161 0.66 8.49 -9.80
N ARG A 162 -0.11 9.58 -9.74
CA ARG A 162 -1.55 9.58 -10.04
C ARG A 162 -1.79 9.23 -11.50
N GLU A 163 -1.09 9.88 -12.43
CA GLU A 163 -1.23 9.56 -13.86
C GLU A 163 -0.77 8.13 -14.16
N HIS A 164 0.34 7.69 -13.58
CA HIS A 164 0.81 6.32 -13.77
C HIS A 164 -0.21 5.28 -13.26
N LEU A 165 -0.79 5.50 -12.08
CA LEU A 165 -1.84 4.62 -11.55
C LEU A 165 -3.08 4.64 -12.44
N ARG A 166 -3.51 5.81 -12.91
CA ARG A 166 -4.65 5.98 -13.80
C ARG A 166 -4.49 5.18 -15.10
N GLN A 167 -3.32 5.30 -15.74
CA GLN A 167 -3.00 4.55 -16.95
C GLN A 167 -2.96 3.04 -16.71
N LEU A 168 -2.33 2.61 -15.62
CA LEU A 168 -2.24 1.19 -15.29
C LEU A 168 -3.64 0.57 -15.06
N ARG A 169 -4.51 1.29 -14.34
CA ARG A 169 -5.90 0.88 -14.11
C ARG A 169 -6.71 0.83 -15.40
N LEU A 170 -6.58 1.85 -16.25
CA LEU A 170 -7.24 1.91 -17.56
C LEU A 170 -6.92 0.64 -18.37
N HIS A 171 -5.65 0.32 -18.52
CA HIS A 171 -5.21 -0.85 -19.29
C HIS A 171 -5.66 -2.18 -18.68
N ALA A 172 -5.67 -2.29 -17.34
CA ALA A 172 -6.15 -3.49 -16.67
C ALA A 172 -7.67 -3.68 -16.86
N LEU A 173 -8.47 -2.62 -16.74
CA LEU A 173 -9.91 -2.66 -16.95
C LEU A 173 -10.28 -2.96 -18.41
N GLU A 174 -9.51 -2.42 -19.37
CA GLU A 174 -9.64 -2.74 -20.79
C GLU A 174 -9.37 -4.23 -21.05
N ALA A 175 -8.25 -4.77 -20.55
CA ALA A 175 -7.92 -6.18 -20.68
C ALA A 175 -8.99 -7.10 -20.06
N LEU A 176 -9.55 -6.72 -18.90
CA LEU A 176 -10.65 -7.46 -18.29
C LEU A 176 -11.93 -7.37 -19.10
N CYS A 177 -12.27 -6.21 -19.67
CA CYS A 177 -13.42 -6.05 -20.56
C CYS A 177 -13.34 -7.03 -21.74
N GLU A 178 -12.18 -7.13 -22.40
CA GLU A 178 -11.93 -8.06 -23.49
C GLU A 178 -12.05 -9.53 -23.04
N ARG A 179 -11.41 -9.89 -21.92
CA ARG A 179 -11.42 -11.26 -21.38
C ARG A 179 -12.83 -11.71 -20.99
N LEU A 180 -13.56 -10.86 -20.26
CA LEU A 180 -14.93 -11.13 -19.83
C LEU A 180 -15.89 -11.25 -21.02
N THR A 181 -15.68 -10.46 -22.07
CA THR A 181 -16.44 -10.57 -23.33
C THR A 181 -16.20 -11.92 -24.00
N ARG A 182 -14.94 -12.35 -24.12
CA ARG A 182 -14.59 -13.69 -24.65
C ARG A 182 -15.18 -14.83 -23.81
N ALA A 183 -15.30 -14.63 -22.51
CA ALA A 183 -15.90 -15.59 -21.59
C ALA A 183 -17.45 -15.55 -21.54
N GLY A 184 -18.10 -14.70 -22.35
CA GLY A 184 -19.56 -14.54 -22.35
C GLY A 184 -20.13 -13.82 -21.12
N ARG A 185 -19.28 -13.20 -20.29
CA ARG A 185 -19.68 -12.48 -19.06
C ARG A 185 -19.91 -11.00 -19.33
N TYR A 186 -20.88 -10.70 -20.20
CA TYR A 186 -21.11 -9.35 -20.71
C TYR A 186 -21.42 -8.30 -19.65
N GLY A 187 -22.14 -8.67 -18.57
CA GLY A 187 -22.49 -7.72 -17.50
C GLY A 187 -21.27 -7.08 -16.85
N MET A 188 -20.29 -7.90 -16.46
CA MET A 188 -19.03 -7.37 -15.90
C MET A 188 -18.13 -6.75 -16.95
N ALA A 189 -18.16 -7.23 -18.20
CA ALA A 189 -17.39 -6.59 -19.28
C ALA A 189 -17.82 -5.12 -19.46
N VAL A 190 -19.13 -4.84 -19.48
CA VAL A 190 -19.66 -3.48 -19.55
C VAL A 190 -19.23 -2.64 -18.34
N GLN A 191 -19.30 -3.19 -17.13
CA GLN A 191 -18.87 -2.48 -15.92
C GLN A 191 -17.37 -2.14 -15.97
N SER A 192 -16.52 -3.07 -16.41
CA SER A 192 -15.10 -2.81 -16.61
C SER A 192 -14.84 -1.72 -17.64
N GLY A 193 -15.56 -1.74 -18.76
CA GLY A 193 -15.46 -0.70 -19.80
C GLY A 193 -15.90 0.69 -19.30
N LEU A 194 -17.01 0.77 -18.57
CA LEU A 194 -17.47 2.03 -17.98
C LEU A 194 -16.47 2.57 -16.94
N ALA A 195 -15.93 1.69 -16.10
CA ALA A 195 -14.92 2.07 -15.13
C ALA A 195 -13.62 2.56 -15.81
N ALA A 196 -13.23 1.97 -16.94
CA ALA A 196 -12.07 2.41 -17.70
C ALA A 196 -12.25 3.86 -18.23
N VAL A 197 -13.46 4.20 -18.70
CA VAL A 197 -13.77 5.56 -19.19
C VAL A 197 -13.79 6.59 -18.04
N ALA A 198 -14.11 6.14 -16.82
CA ALA A 198 -14.17 7.00 -15.64
C ALA A 198 -12.83 7.21 -14.91
N CYS A 199 -11.74 6.56 -15.36
CA CYS A 199 -10.40 6.65 -14.76
C CYS A 199 -9.70 7.98 -15.02
#